data_AF-A0A6N8B791-F1
#
_entry.id   AF-A0A6N8B791-F1
#
_cell.length_a   1.000
_cell.length_b   1.000
_cell.length_c   1.000
_cell.angle_alpha   90.00
_cell.angle_beta   90.00
_cell.angle_gamma   90.00
#
_symmetry.space_group_name_H-M   'P 1'
#
loop_
_entity.id
_entity.type
_entity.pdbx_description
1 polymer ?
#
loop_
_entity_poly.entity_id
_entity_poly.type
_entity_poly.pdbx_seq_one_letter_code
_entity_poly.pdbx_strand_id
1 'polypeptide(L)'
;MRVGRLYGIDMHVNGWFLFQLSLFFVAGILDKGLILFGVVLVHEIAHTIAAMRLGVQVLEVELLPFGGVARLGSELALDTRKEIAVAVAGPLSNMAMIGLALGFRSYGLIDEELGRFFIQSNMMLAGFNLLPALPLDGGRVMRAYLAKWMGLRQATYLCTGMGQAWAVVISSLAILGLLLGISGLDVLILGLFIFYAATREKSTAPYLFVRQLTHKKKELVDTGVMSAETVVSLENVPLREVIKPFVPQKFHLVMVINKEMKFSYMISEIEVVDALLNHGMDYPVGKIKSK
;
A
#
# COMPACT_ATOMS: atom_id res chain seq x y z
N MET A 1 21.89 8.75 -5.91
CA MET A 1 22.38 9.75 -6.89
C MET A 1 21.23 10.12 -7.82
N ARG A 2 21.00 11.40 -8.12
CA ARG A 2 19.97 11.82 -9.07
C ARG A 2 20.45 11.51 -10.47
N VAL A 3 19.70 10.70 -11.21
CA VAL A 3 20.08 10.22 -12.55
C VAL A 3 19.34 10.97 -13.65
N GLY A 4 18.15 11.48 -13.37
CA GLY A 4 17.39 12.27 -14.33
C GLY A 4 16.06 12.76 -13.80
N ARG A 5 15.30 13.42 -14.67
CA ARG A 5 13.94 13.89 -14.41
C ARG A 5 13.01 13.40 -15.52
N LEU A 6 12.01 12.60 -15.18
CA LEU A 6 11.02 12.09 -16.13
C LEU A 6 9.64 12.62 -15.74
N TYR A 7 8.95 13.31 -16.65
CA TYR A 7 7.64 13.96 -16.36
C TYR A 7 7.64 14.85 -15.11
N GLY A 8 8.76 15.50 -14.80
CA GLY A 8 8.91 16.37 -13.61
C GLY A 8 9.29 15.63 -12.32
N ILE A 9 9.33 14.30 -12.33
CA ILE A 9 9.67 13.44 -11.18
C ILE A 9 11.17 13.15 -11.18
N ASP A 10 11.79 13.28 -10.00
CA ASP A 10 13.20 12.99 -9.82
C ASP A 10 13.44 11.49 -9.70
N MET A 11 14.31 10.97 -10.56
CA MET A 11 14.76 9.59 -10.53
C MET A 11 16.08 9.50 -9.78
N HIS A 12 16.07 8.73 -8.70
CA HIS A 12 17.24 8.44 -7.88
C HIS A 12 17.67 7.00 -8.10
N VAL A 13 18.97 6.79 -8.30
CA VAL A 13 19.58 5.45 -8.26
C VAL A 13 20.41 5.32 -7.00
N ASN A 14 20.16 4.27 -6.24
CA ASN A 14 20.89 3.97 -5.03
C ASN A 14 22.29 3.41 -5.36
N GLY A 15 23.31 3.75 -4.57
CA GLY A 15 24.68 3.25 -4.80
C GLY A 15 24.78 1.73 -4.74
N TRP A 16 23.97 1.09 -3.89
CA TRP A 16 23.89 -0.37 -3.81
C TRP A 16 23.38 -1.02 -5.09
N PHE A 17 22.53 -0.32 -5.85
CA PHE A 17 22.05 -0.82 -7.14
C PHE A 17 23.19 -0.90 -8.17
N LEU A 18 24.05 0.13 -8.22
CA LEU A 18 25.23 0.13 -9.08
C LEU A 18 26.25 -0.94 -8.67
N PHE A 19 26.37 -1.19 -7.36
CA PHE A 19 27.18 -2.28 -6.84
C PHE A 19 26.66 -3.65 -7.31
N GLN A 20 25.35 -3.89 -7.24
CA GLN A 20 24.73 -5.13 -7.72
C GLN A 20 24.91 -5.32 -9.24
N LEU A 21 24.77 -4.26 -10.04
CA LEU A 21 25.05 -4.34 -11.48
C LEU A 21 26.52 -4.68 -11.75
N SER A 22 27.45 -4.12 -10.98
CA SER A 22 28.87 -4.47 -11.07
C SER A 22 29.11 -5.95 -10.75
N LEU A 23 28.41 -6.51 -9.76
CA LEU A 23 28.49 -7.95 -9.45
C LEU A 23 27.96 -8.81 -10.61
N PHE A 24 26.83 -8.44 -11.23
CA PHE A 24 26.32 -9.15 -12.41
C PHE A 24 27.27 -9.08 -13.60
N PHE A 25 27.94 -7.94 -13.78
CA PHE A 25 28.98 -7.80 -14.80
C PHE A 25 30.17 -8.74 -14.54
N VAL A 26 30.70 -8.75 -13.32
CA VAL A 26 31.81 -9.65 -12.93
C VAL A 26 31.41 -11.12 -13.05
N ALA A 27 30.16 -11.47 -12.74
CA ALA A 27 29.62 -12.82 -12.88
C ALA A 27 29.28 -13.22 -14.33
N GLY A 28 29.40 -12.32 -15.31
CA GLY A 28 29.11 -12.60 -16.72
C GLY A 28 27.63 -12.74 -17.06
N ILE A 29 26.73 -12.24 -16.19
CA ILE A 29 25.25 -12.33 -16.33
C ILE A 29 24.60 -10.94 -16.38
N LEU A 30 25.31 -9.95 -16.94
CA LEU A 30 24.85 -8.56 -16.98
C LEU A 30 23.55 -8.42 -17.76
N ASP A 31 23.39 -9.16 -18.85
CA ASP A 31 22.19 -9.25 -19.67
C ASP A 31 20.92 -9.59 -18.84
N LYS A 32 20.99 -10.64 -18.02
CA LYS A 32 19.91 -11.05 -17.11
C LYS A 32 19.64 -9.98 -16.05
N GLY A 33 20.70 -9.37 -15.53
CA GLY A 33 20.60 -8.24 -14.60
C GLY A 33 19.87 -7.03 -15.20
N LEU A 34 20.19 -6.66 -16.45
CA LEU A 34 19.54 -5.58 -17.17
C LEU A 34 18.09 -5.88 -17.50
N ILE A 35 17.77 -7.14 -17.83
CA ILE A 35 16.38 -7.60 -18.02
C ILE A 35 15.57 -7.43 -16.72
N LEU A 36 16.06 -7.97 -15.59
CA LEU A 36 15.37 -7.84 -14.30
C LEU A 36 15.14 -6.37 -13.94
N PHE A 37 16.17 -5.54 -14.14
CA PHE A 37 16.07 -4.10 -13.92
C PHE A 37 15.01 -3.45 -14.81
N GLY A 38 15.02 -3.73 -16.12
CA GLY A 38 14.04 -3.18 -17.05
C GLY A 38 12.61 -3.58 -16.70
N VAL A 39 12.41 -4.83 -16.28
CA VAL A 39 11.10 -5.35 -15.85
C VAL A 39 10.58 -4.60 -14.60
N VAL A 40 11.42 -4.42 -13.58
CA VAL A 40 11.08 -3.64 -12.38
C VAL A 40 10.83 -2.17 -12.72
N LEU A 41 11.68 -1.58 -13.57
CA LEU A 41 11.55 -0.17 -13.94
C LEU A 41 10.22 0.11 -14.65
N VAL A 42 9.83 -0.73 -15.62
CA VAL A 42 8.55 -0.56 -16.32
C VAL A 42 7.36 -0.74 -15.35
N HIS A 43 7.46 -1.69 -14.42
CA HIS A 43 6.45 -1.90 -13.37
C HIS A 43 6.26 -0.64 -12.50
N GLU A 44 7.34 -0.05 -12.00
CA GLU A 44 7.29 1.17 -11.17
C GLU A 44 6.82 2.41 -11.95
N ILE A 45 7.23 2.52 -13.22
CA ILE A 45 6.76 3.57 -14.12
C ILE A 45 5.25 3.43 -14.34
N ALA A 46 4.71 2.22 -14.45
CA ALA A 46 3.27 2.00 -14.60
C ALA A 46 2.47 2.52 -13.40
N HIS A 47 2.93 2.24 -12.17
CA HIS A 47 2.34 2.84 -10.95
C HIS A 47 2.39 4.36 -10.99
N THR A 48 3.55 4.90 -11.36
CA THR A 48 3.80 6.34 -11.41
C THR A 48 2.88 7.04 -12.41
N ILE A 49 2.74 6.48 -13.62
CA ILE A 49 1.85 7.01 -14.66
C ILE A 49 0.39 6.91 -14.21
N ALA A 50 -0.02 5.79 -13.59
CA ALA A 50 -1.37 5.64 -13.06
C ALA A 50 -1.67 6.69 -11.97
N ALA A 51 -0.74 6.92 -11.04
CA ALA A 51 -0.87 7.90 -9.98
C ALA A 51 -1.02 9.33 -10.55
N MET A 52 -0.15 9.71 -11.50
CA MET A 52 -0.22 11.03 -12.16
C MET A 52 -1.56 11.25 -12.86
N ARG A 53 -2.07 10.25 -13.59
CA ARG A 53 -3.37 10.34 -14.28
C ARG A 53 -4.55 10.48 -13.33
N LEU A 54 -4.42 10.00 -12.09
CA LEU A 54 -5.43 10.10 -11.04
C LEU A 54 -5.26 11.34 -10.15
N GLY A 55 -4.35 12.24 -10.53
CA GLY A 55 -4.06 13.48 -9.81
C GLY A 55 -3.38 13.27 -8.46
N VAL A 56 -2.70 12.14 -8.27
CA VAL A 56 -1.95 11.83 -7.05
C VAL A 56 -0.54 12.39 -7.19
N GLN A 57 -0.08 13.12 -6.18
CA GLN A 57 1.27 13.68 -6.17
C GLN A 57 2.33 12.57 -6.14
N VAL A 58 3.29 12.61 -7.07
CA VAL A 58 4.47 11.75 -7.08
C VAL A 58 5.68 12.57 -6.69
N LEU A 59 6.34 12.21 -5.59
CA LEU A 59 7.47 12.97 -5.05
C LEU A 59 8.79 12.57 -5.72
N GLU A 60 9.10 11.28 -5.72
CA GLU A 60 10.32 10.74 -6.30
C GLU A 60 10.17 9.24 -6.58
N VAL A 61 11.00 8.74 -7.50
CA VAL A 61 11.16 7.30 -7.75
C VAL A 61 12.61 6.93 -7.45
N GLU A 62 12.82 6.12 -6.42
CA GLU A 62 14.14 5.63 -6.02
C GLU A 62 14.32 4.17 -6.44
N LEU A 63 15.37 3.88 -7.19
CA LEU A 63 15.73 2.54 -7.63
C LEU A 63 16.68 1.89 -6.63
N LEU A 64 16.26 0.75 -6.08
CA LEU A 64 16.95 -0.06 -5.08
C LEU A 64 17.45 -1.38 -5.69
N PRO A 65 18.41 -2.06 -5.03
CA PRO A 65 18.89 -3.39 -5.41
C PRO A 65 17.78 -4.44 -5.66
N PHE A 66 16.72 -4.38 -4.85
CA PHE A 66 15.64 -5.37 -4.83
C PHE A 66 14.30 -4.87 -5.40
N GLY A 67 14.29 -3.71 -6.09
CA GLY A 67 13.06 -3.11 -6.59
C GLY A 67 13.18 -1.62 -6.88
N GLY A 68 12.08 -0.96 -7.23
CA GLY A 68 11.98 0.49 -7.11
C GLY A 68 11.03 0.87 -5.99
N VAL A 69 11.13 2.10 -5.51
CA VAL A 69 10.20 2.68 -4.56
C VAL A 69 9.76 4.02 -5.10
N ALA A 70 8.52 4.06 -5.61
CA ALA A 70 7.84 5.31 -5.87
C ALA A 70 7.28 5.90 -4.56
N ARG A 71 7.75 7.08 -4.17
CA ARG A 71 7.18 7.84 -3.06
C ARG A 71 5.97 8.62 -3.55
N LEU A 72 4.81 8.00 -3.36
CA LEU A 72 3.51 8.57 -3.70
C LEU A 72 2.94 9.36 -2.51
N GLY A 73 2.11 10.36 -2.81
CA GLY A 73 1.40 11.15 -1.81
C GLY A 73 0.53 10.26 -0.91
N SER A 74 0.50 10.56 0.39
CA SER A 74 -0.30 9.79 1.36
C SER A 74 -1.80 9.83 1.08
N GLU A 75 -2.26 10.80 0.30
CA GLU A 75 -3.63 10.92 -0.19
C GLU A 75 -4.09 9.68 -0.97
N LEU A 76 -3.16 8.94 -1.58
CA LEU A 76 -3.46 7.69 -2.25
C LEU A 76 -4.12 6.68 -1.31
N ALA A 77 -3.63 6.56 -0.08
CA ALA A 77 -4.17 5.63 0.92
C ALA A 77 -5.55 6.05 1.47
N LEU A 78 -6.01 7.27 1.16
CA LEU A 78 -7.30 7.81 1.59
C LEU A 78 -8.41 7.50 0.57
N ASP A 79 -8.06 7.38 -0.72
CA ASP A 79 -8.98 7.08 -1.80
C ASP A 79 -8.82 5.63 -2.26
N THR A 80 -9.78 4.78 -1.87
CA THR A 80 -9.78 3.36 -2.22
C THR A 80 -9.70 3.10 -3.71
N ARG A 81 -10.41 3.89 -4.54
CA ARG A 81 -10.44 3.64 -5.99
C ARG A 81 -9.09 3.97 -6.60
N LYS A 82 -8.48 5.08 -6.19
CA LYS A 82 -7.15 5.46 -6.64
C LYS A 82 -6.10 4.46 -6.18
N GLU A 83 -6.15 4.03 -4.92
CA GLU A 83 -5.20 3.05 -4.39
C GLU A 83 -5.23 1.73 -5.18
N ILE A 84 -6.43 1.18 -5.42
CA ILE A 84 -6.59 -0.07 -6.18
C ILE A 84 -6.10 0.12 -7.62
N ALA A 85 -6.52 1.21 -8.29
CA ALA A 85 -6.14 1.46 -9.67
C ALA A 85 -4.62 1.60 -9.84
N VAL A 86 -3.96 2.32 -8.93
CA VAL A 86 -2.50 2.45 -8.94
C VAL A 86 -1.83 1.12 -8.62
N ALA A 87 -2.25 0.40 -7.58
CA ALA A 87 -1.63 -0.87 -7.19
C ALA A 87 -1.75 -1.94 -8.29
N VAL A 88 -2.86 -1.98 -9.04
CA VAL A 88 -3.03 -2.96 -10.13
C VAL A 88 -2.25 -2.58 -11.39
N ALA A 89 -1.84 -1.30 -11.55
CA ALA A 89 -1.14 -0.82 -12.74
C ALA A 89 0.21 -1.53 -12.99
N GLY A 90 0.97 -1.79 -11.92
CA GLY A 90 2.24 -2.52 -11.99
C GLY A 90 2.05 -3.94 -12.55
N PRO A 91 1.29 -4.83 -11.87
CA PRO A 91 1.02 -6.17 -12.37
C PRO A 91 0.41 -6.22 -13.78
N LEU A 92 -0.48 -5.28 -14.13
CA LEU A 92 -1.01 -5.18 -15.50
C LEU A 92 0.07 -4.86 -16.53
N SER A 93 1.04 -4.00 -16.19
CA SER A 93 2.16 -3.70 -17.07
C SER A 93 3.03 -4.94 -17.32
N ASN A 94 3.26 -5.78 -16.31
CA ASN A 94 3.94 -7.06 -16.49
C ASN A 94 3.16 -8.01 -17.39
N MET A 95 1.83 -8.05 -17.26
CA MET A 95 1.01 -8.91 -18.13
C MET A 95 1.06 -8.44 -19.59
N ALA A 96 1.04 -7.11 -19.80
CA ALA A 96 1.23 -6.53 -21.12
C ALA A 96 2.61 -6.88 -21.70
N MET A 97 3.67 -6.76 -20.90
CA MET A 97 5.03 -7.15 -21.31
C MET A 97 5.14 -8.64 -21.67
N ILE A 98 4.49 -9.53 -20.91
CA ILE A 98 4.42 -10.96 -21.24
C ILE A 98 3.72 -11.18 -22.58
N GLY A 99 2.56 -10.54 -22.79
CA GLY A 99 1.82 -10.65 -24.05
C GLY A 99 2.64 -10.20 -25.27
N LEU A 100 3.35 -9.07 -25.13
CA LEU A 100 4.25 -8.57 -26.18
C LEU A 100 5.42 -9.52 -26.44
N ALA A 101 6.05 -10.04 -25.39
CA ALA A 101 7.18 -10.97 -25.52
C ALA A 101 6.75 -12.29 -26.19
N LEU A 102 5.58 -12.83 -25.86
CA LEU A 102 5.02 -14.01 -26.51
C LEU A 102 4.73 -13.74 -28.00
N GLY A 103 4.19 -12.57 -28.32
CA GLY A 103 3.97 -12.12 -29.69
C GLY A 103 5.27 -12.06 -30.49
N PHE A 104 6.27 -11.34 -30.02
CA PHE A 104 7.56 -11.21 -30.72
C PHE A 104 8.34 -12.52 -30.82
N ARG A 105 8.23 -13.41 -29.82
CA ARG A 105 8.82 -14.75 -29.89
C ARG A 105 8.23 -15.56 -31.05
N SER A 106 6.93 -15.44 -31.34
CA SER A 106 6.30 -16.14 -32.46
C SER A 106 6.84 -15.71 -33.84
N TYR A 107 7.45 -14.53 -33.93
CA TYR A 107 8.09 -14.00 -35.14
C TYR A 107 9.62 -14.20 -35.17
N GLY A 108 10.21 -14.87 -34.16
CA GLY A 108 11.65 -15.09 -34.07
C GLY A 108 12.47 -13.82 -33.81
N LEU A 109 11.84 -12.75 -33.28
CA LEU A 109 12.47 -11.45 -33.06
C LEU A 109 13.23 -11.33 -31.73
N ILE A 110 13.10 -12.34 -30.86
CA ILE A 110 13.73 -12.37 -29.53
C ILE A 110 14.51 -13.67 -29.40
N ASP A 111 15.72 -13.55 -28.84
CA ASP A 111 16.51 -14.70 -28.39
C ASP A 111 15.70 -15.63 -27.47
N GLU A 112 15.85 -16.95 -27.65
CA GLU A 112 14.98 -17.89 -26.95
C GLU A 112 15.28 -17.98 -25.44
N GLU A 113 16.55 -17.90 -25.04
CA GLU A 113 16.95 -17.96 -23.64
C GLU A 113 16.54 -16.67 -22.92
N LEU A 114 16.91 -15.51 -23.48
CA LEU A 114 16.62 -14.21 -22.90
C LEU A 114 15.12 -13.90 -22.91
N GLY A 115 14.40 -14.28 -23.97
CA GLY A 115 12.95 -14.14 -24.06
C GLY A 115 12.22 -14.97 -23.00
N ARG A 116 12.68 -16.21 -22.75
CA ARG A 116 12.15 -17.07 -21.68
C ARG A 116 12.41 -16.47 -20.30
N PHE A 117 13.62 -16.00 -20.06
CA PHE A 117 13.99 -15.34 -18.80
C PHE A 117 13.20 -14.05 -18.56
N PHE A 118 12.98 -13.24 -19.60
CA PHE A 118 12.16 -12.03 -19.54
C PHE A 118 10.71 -12.35 -19.15
N ILE A 119 10.10 -13.35 -19.78
CA ILE A 119 8.72 -13.78 -19.46
C ILE A 119 8.65 -14.30 -18.02
N GLN A 120 9.60 -15.14 -17.61
CA GLN A 120 9.65 -15.70 -16.26
C GLN A 120 9.81 -14.60 -15.20
N SER A 121 10.67 -13.61 -15.45
CA SER A 121 10.88 -12.46 -14.57
C SER A 121 9.60 -11.64 -14.39
N ASN A 122 8.87 -11.37 -15.47
CA ASN A 122 7.58 -10.67 -15.41
C ASN A 122 6.51 -11.47 -14.67
N MET A 123 6.43 -12.78 -14.90
CA MET A 123 5.49 -13.66 -14.20
C MET A 123 5.79 -13.71 -12.70
N MET A 124 7.06 -13.86 -12.33
CA MET A 124 7.50 -13.85 -10.94
C MET A 124 7.21 -12.51 -10.28
N LEU A 125 7.59 -11.39 -10.90
CA LEU A 125 7.37 -10.06 -10.33
C LEU A 125 5.89 -9.76 -10.12
N ALA A 126 5.04 -10.07 -11.11
CA ALA A 126 3.61 -9.84 -10.98
C ALA A 126 2.95 -10.80 -9.99
N GLY A 127 3.27 -12.09 -10.06
CA GLY A 127 2.71 -13.09 -9.14
C GLY A 127 3.07 -12.79 -7.69
N PHE A 128 4.31 -12.38 -7.46
CA PHE A 128 4.77 -11.95 -6.15
C PHE A 128 4.09 -10.66 -5.69
N ASN A 129 4.04 -9.62 -6.53
CA ASN A 129 3.37 -8.37 -6.16
C ASN A 129 1.86 -8.53 -5.95
N LEU A 130 1.21 -9.52 -6.55
CA LEU A 130 -0.22 -9.80 -6.33
C LEU A 130 -0.51 -10.52 -5.01
N LEU A 131 0.50 -10.94 -4.24
CA LEU A 131 0.29 -11.54 -2.92
C LEU A 131 -0.46 -10.57 -1.99
N PRO A 132 -1.44 -11.06 -1.20
CA PRO A 132 -2.26 -10.23 -0.31
C PRO A 132 -1.48 -9.86 0.97
N ALA A 133 -0.43 -9.06 0.82
CA ALA A 133 0.52 -8.75 1.87
C ALA A 133 1.12 -7.36 1.65
N LEU A 134 1.06 -6.47 2.65
CA LEU A 134 1.83 -5.22 2.56
C LEU A 134 3.32 -5.51 2.79
N PRO A 135 4.24 -4.86 2.05
CA PRO A 135 4.04 -3.65 1.23
C PRO A 135 3.65 -3.89 -0.25
N LEU A 136 3.43 -5.14 -0.66
CA LEU A 136 3.18 -5.54 -2.05
C LEU A 136 1.85 -4.99 -2.58
N ASP A 137 1.71 -4.92 -3.90
CA ASP A 137 0.54 -4.34 -4.57
C ASP A 137 -0.77 -5.03 -4.21
N GLY A 138 -0.80 -6.36 -4.18
CA GLY A 138 -1.95 -7.15 -3.76
C GLY A 138 -2.35 -6.87 -2.31
N GLY A 139 -1.36 -6.58 -1.46
CA GLY A 139 -1.58 -6.06 -0.10
C GLY A 139 -2.23 -4.69 -0.08
N ARG A 140 -1.84 -3.78 -0.97
CA ARG A 140 -2.47 -2.45 -1.13
C ARG A 140 -3.90 -2.57 -1.64
N VAL A 141 -4.15 -3.43 -2.64
CA VAL A 141 -5.51 -3.72 -3.14
C VAL A 141 -6.39 -4.28 -2.02
N MET A 142 -5.89 -5.28 -1.28
CA MET A 142 -6.61 -5.87 -0.16
C MET A 142 -6.86 -4.85 0.95
N ARG A 143 -5.85 -4.06 1.32
CA ARG A 143 -5.98 -2.99 2.31
C ARG A 143 -7.07 -2.01 1.90
N ALA A 144 -7.00 -1.49 0.68
CA ALA A 144 -7.95 -0.51 0.17
C ALA A 144 -9.39 -1.06 0.18
N TYR A 145 -9.56 -2.34 -0.19
CA TYR A 145 -10.84 -3.03 -0.14
C TYR A 145 -11.37 -3.20 1.29
N LEU A 146 -10.55 -3.71 2.20
CA LEU A 146 -10.92 -3.95 3.60
C LEU A 146 -11.14 -2.66 4.38
N ALA A 147 -10.43 -1.59 4.04
CA ALA A 147 -10.56 -0.28 4.68
C ALA A 147 -11.98 0.28 4.63
N LYS A 148 -12.80 -0.14 3.66
CA LYS A 148 -14.23 0.23 3.57
C LYS A 148 -15.08 -0.31 4.72
N TRP A 149 -14.67 -1.44 5.31
CA TRP A 149 -15.47 -2.18 6.29
C TRP A 149 -14.93 -2.06 7.71
N MET A 150 -13.61 -2.07 7.86
CA MET A 150 -12.95 -2.10 9.18
C MET A 150 -12.13 -0.85 9.48
N GLY A 151 -12.06 0.12 8.56
CA GLY A 151 -11.20 1.29 8.68
C GLY A 151 -9.77 1.06 8.16
N LEU A 152 -9.12 2.14 7.70
CA LEU A 152 -7.78 2.06 7.09
C LEU A 152 -6.72 1.57 8.08
N ARG A 153 -6.82 1.96 9.34
CA ARG A 153 -5.87 1.56 10.39
C ARG A 153 -5.90 0.04 10.61
N GLN A 154 -7.08 -0.53 10.87
CA GLN A 154 -7.24 -1.97 11.05
C GLN A 154 -6.86 -2.74 9.78
N ALA A 155 -7.29 -2.28 8.60
CA ALA A 155 -6.94 -2.91 7.33
C ALA A 155 -5.41 -2.93 7.11
N THR A 156 -4.72 -1.84 7.43
CA THR A 156 -3.25 -1.78 7.36
C THR A 156 -2.60 -2.77 8.32
N TYR A 157 -3.07 -2.87 9.57
CA TYR A 157 -2.53 -3.84 10.54
C TYR A 157 -2.72 -5.29 10.09
N LEU A 158 -3.89 -5.62 9.54
CA LEU A 158 -4.15 -6.97 9.03
C LEU A 158 -3.24 -7.29 7.84
N CYS A 159 -3.18 -6.40 6.85
CA CYS A 159 -2.38 -6.63 5.64
C CYS A 159 -0.86 -6.64 5.92
N THR A 160 -0.38 -5.82 6.86
CA THR A 160 1.02 -5.87 7.32
C THR A 160 1.33 -7.11 8.14
N GLY A 161 0.39 -7.59 8.97
CA GLY A 161 0.53 -8.86 9.68
C GLY A 161 0.62 -10.04 8.72
N MET A 162 -0.19 -10.05 7.65
CA MET A 162 -0.08 -11.05 6.58
C MET A 162 1.26 -10.96 5.85
N GLY A 163 1.77 -9.75 5.58
CA GLY A 163 3.10 -9.55 5.01
C GLY A 163 4.23 -10.07 5.89
N GLN A 164 4.16 -9.85 7.21
CA GLN A 164 5.11 -10.42 8.16
C GLN A 164 5.04 -11.95 8.18
N ALA A 165 3.84 -12.53 8.13
CA ALA A 165 3.67 -13.98 8.07
C ALA A 165 4.29 -14.58 6.79
N TRP A 166 4.01 -14.00 5.62
CA TRP A 166 4.64 -14.39 4.36
C TRP A 166 6.16 -14.27 4.40
N ALA A 167 6.67 -13.18 4.96
CA ALA A 167 8.10 -12.97 5.10
C ALA A 167 8.78 -14.04 5.98
N VAL A 168 8.13 -14.45 7.08
CA VAL A 168 8.62 -15.56 7.92
C VAL A 168 8.60 -16.89 7.17
N VAL A 169 7.53 -17.19 6.41
CA VAL A 169 7.43 -18.41 5.61
C VAL A 169 8.52 -18.45 4.54
N ILE A 170 8.69 -17.37 3.78
CA ILE A 170 9.71 -17.25 2.73
C ILE A 170 11.11 -17.40 3.34
N SER A 171 11.39 -16.71 4.45
CA SER A 171 12.70 -16.78 5.11
C SER A 171 12.99 -18.18 5.67
N SER A 172 11.99 -18.86 6.23
CA SER A 172 12.14 -20.22 6.76
C SER A 172 12.41 -21.23 5.64
N LEU A 173 11.67 -21.11 4.52
CA LEU A 173 11.90 -21.94 3.33
C LEU A 173 13.27 -21.65 2.71
N ALA A 174 13.73 -20.40 2.71
CA ALA A 174 15.06 -20.04 2.23
C ALA A 174 16.17 -20.64 3.09
N ILE A 175 16.02 -20.67 4.42
CA ILE A 175 16.98 -21.33 5.33
C ILE A 175 17.02 -22.84 5.05
N LEU A 176 15.85 -23.48 4.93
CA LEU A 176 15.78 -24.91 4.60
C LEU A 176 16.42 -25.19 3.23
N GLY A 177 16.13 -24.37 2.22
CA GLY A 177 16.69 -24.50 0.89
C GLY A 177 18.20 -24.26 0.85
N LEU A 178 18.74 -23.35 1.69
CA LEU A 178 20.18 -23.14 1.85
C LEU A 178 20.85 -24.38 2.45
N LEU A 179 20.24 -25.00 3.47
CA LEU A 179 20.74 -26.23 4.07
C LEU A 179 20.72 -27.41 3.10
N LEU A 180 19.75 -27.44 2.19
CA LEU A 180 19.61 -28.46 1.14
C LEU A 180 20.40 -28.13 -0.14
N GLY A 181 21.04 -26.95 -0.23
CA GLY A 181 21.77 -26.50 -1.42
C GLY A 181 20.88 -26.15 -2.63
N ILE A 182 19.57 -25.94 -2.42
CA ILE A 182 18.57 -25.67 -3.46
C ILE A 182 18.39 -24.16 -3.69
N SER A 183 18.52 -23.34 -2.65
CA SER A 183 18.28 -21.89 -2.72
C SER A 183 19.52 -21.08 -2.40
N GLY A 184 19.64 -19.91 -3.03
CA GLY A 184 20.67 -18.92 -2.70
C GLY A 184 20.29 -18.04 -1.50
N LEU A 185 21.24 -17.17 -1.12
CA LEU A 185 21.06 -16.16 -0.07
C LEU A 185 20.08 -15.05 -0.49
N ASP A 186 19.84 -14.89 -1.78
CA ASP A 186 18.93 -13.92 -2.38
C ASP A 186 17.49 -14.05 -1.86
N VAL A 187 16.97 -15.28 -1.77
CA VAL A 187 15.61 -15.54 -1.26
C VAL A 187 15.49 -15.20 0.22
N LEU A 188 16.54 -15.46 1.00
CA LEU A 188 16.58 -15.11 2.43
C LEU A 188 16.62 -13.59 2.61
N ILE A 189 17.46 -12.89 1.85
CA ILE A 189 17.55 -11.43 1.89
C ILE A 189 16.20 -10.80 1.49
N LEU A 190 15.54 -11.35 0.46
CA LEU A 190 14.20 -10.93 0.05
C LEU A 190 13.18 -11.09 1.19
N GLY A 191 13.14 -12.25 1.84
CA GLY A 191 12.25 -12.51 2.98
C GLY A 191 12.45 -11.52 4.13
N LEU A 192 13.71 -11.27 4.51
CA LEU A 192 14.06 -10.28 5.53
C LEU A 192 13.67 -8.86 5.13
N PHE A 193 13.87 -8.50 3.86
CA PHE A 193 13.48 -7.19 3.32
C PHE A 193 11.96 -6.97 3.39
N ILE A 194 11.16 -7.98 3.01
CA ILE A 194 9.69 -7.90 3.14
C ILE A 194 9.31 -7.71 4.60
N PHE A 195 9.90 -8.46 5.52
CA PHE A 195 9.60 -8.35 6.95
C PHE A 195 9.89 -6.93 7.45
N TYR A 196 11.05 -6.39 7.09
CA TYR A 196 11.44 -5.01 7.41
C TYR A 196 10.45 -4.00 6.82
N ALA A 197 10.12 -4.12 5.55
CA ALA A 197 9.23 -3.18 4.85
C ALA A 197 7.79 -3.24 5.40
N ALA A 198 7.25 -4.44 5.67
CA ALA A 198 5.95 -4.62 6.30
C ALA A 198 5.90 -4.00 7.70
N THR A 199 7.00 -4.13 8.47
CA THR A 199 7.12 -3.53 9.80
C THR A 199 7.16 -2.00 9.74
N ARG A 200 7.85 -1.43 8.74
CA ARG A 200 7.87 0.01 8.49
C ARG A 200 6.50 0.56 8.05
N GLU A 201 5.75 -0.22 7.27
CA GLU A 201 4.38 0.15 6.88
C GLU A 201 3.46 0.17 8.11
N LYS A 202 3.62 -0.82 9.00
CA LYS A 202 2.86 -0.94 10.25
C LYS A 202 3.09 0.24 11.20
N SER A 203 4.32 0.75 11.30
CA SER A 203 4.62 1.91 12.16
C SER A 203 4.05 3.23 11.63
N THR A 204 3.73 3.29 10.33
CA THR A 204 3.13 4.48 9.69
C THR A 204 1.60 4.52 9.83
N ALA A 205 0.95 3.39 10.17
CA ALA A 205 -0.50 3.28 10.28
C ALA A 205 -1.17 4.31 11.23
N PRO A 206 -0.61 4.66 12.41
CA PRO A 206 -1.18 5.70 13.26
C PRO A 206 -1.18 7.09 12.62
N TYR A 207 -0.15 7.43 11.84
CA TYR A 207 -0.06 8.72 11.14
C TYR A 207 -1.11 8.85 10.03
N LEU A 208 -1.43 7.74 9.36
CA LEU A 208 -2.50 7.71 8.36
C LEU A 208 -3.87 8.03 8.97
N PHE A 209 -4.13 7.57 10.20
CA PHE A 209 -5.37 7.88 10.92
C PHE A 209 -5.51 9.38 11.21
N VAL A 210 -4.45 10.03 11.70
CA VAL A 210 -4.46 11.48 11.95
C VAL A 210 -4.69 12.26 10.65
N ARG A 211 -4.06 11.82 9.54
CA ARG A 211 -4.26 12.43 8.23
C ARG A 211 -5.66 12.25 7.69
N GLN A 212 -6.30 11.10 7.93
CA GLN A 212 -7.71 10.88 7.57
C GLN A 212 -8.63 11.92 8.17
N LEU A 213 -8.46 12.22 9.47
CA LEU A 213 -9.27 13.21 10.16
C LEU A 213 -9.08 14.62 9.57
N THR A 214 -7.83 14.96 9.26
CA THR A 214 -7.50 16.26 8.66
C THR A 214 -8.04 16.38 7.23
N HIS A 215 -7.96 15.31 6.45
CA HIS A 215 -8.46 15.28 5.08
C HIS A 215 -9.98 15.40 5.03
N LYS A 216 -10.73 14.65 5.86
CA LYS A 216 -12.20 14.77 5.93
C LYS A 216 -12.64 16.21 6.25
N LYS A 217 -11.97 16.85 7.21
CA LYS A 217 -12.25 18.25 7.57
C LYS A 217 -12.01 19.19 6.40
N LYS A 218 -10.89 19.02 5.69
CA LYS A 218 -10.54 19.85 4.52
C LYS A 218 -11.51 19.61 3.36
N GLU A 219 -11.85 18.37 3.07
CA GLU A 219 -12.77 17.98 2.00
C GLU A 219 -14.16 18.60 2.21
N LEU A 220 -14.70 18.55 3.44
CA LEU A 220 -15.99 19.19 3.76
C LEU A 220 -15.94 20.73 3.57
N VAL A 221 -14.81 21.37 3.91
CA VAL A 221 -14.62 22.82 3.72
C VAL A 221 -14.51 23.17 2.23
N ASP A 222 -13.81 22.35 1.45
CA ASP A 222 -13.56 22.60 0.03
C ASP A 222 -14.81 22.34 -0.84
N THR A 223 -15.58 21.28 -0.55
CA THR A 223 -16.79 20.92 -1.33
C THR A 223 -18.06 21.59 -0.81
N GLY A 224 -18.06 22.07 0.43
CA GLY A 224 -19.22 22.63 1.13
C GLY A 224 -20.29 21.60 1.52
N VAL A 225 -20.28 20.41 0.93
CA VAL A 225 -21.24 19.32 1.19
C VAL A 225 -20.53 17.96 1.21
N MET A 226 -20.90 17.10 2.16
CA MET A 226 -20.40 15.74 2.30
C MET A 226 -21.54 14.81 2.74
N SER A 227 -21.55 13.57 2.25
CA SER A 227 -22.50 12.56 2.71
C SER A 227 -22.20 12.19 4.16
N ALA A 228 -23.18 12.38 5.04
CA ALA A 228 -23.10 11.97 6.43
C ALA A 228 -23.85 10.65 6.68
N GLU A 229 -23.34 9.84 7.60
CA GLU A 229 -24.00 8.63 8.10
C GLU A 229 -24.31 8.80 9.58
N THR A 230 -25.56 8.50 9.95
CA THR A 230 -26.04 8.70 11.32
C THR A 230 -25.90 7.42 12.13
N VAL A 231 -25.17 7.48 13.24
CA VAL A 231 -25.06 6.39 14.22
C VAL A 231 -25.95 6.73 15.40
N VAL A 232 -26.88 5.84 15.76
CA VAL A 232 -27.76 6.04 16.91
C VAL A 232 -27.14 5.39 18.14
N SER A 233 -27.03 6.14 19.24
CA SER A 233 -26.41 5.64 20.47
C SER A 233 -27.17 6.05 21.73
N LEU A 234 -27.19 5.19 22.74
CA LEU A 234 -27.69 5.53 24.08
C LEU A 234 -26.62 6.29 24.86
N GLU A 235 -27.03 7.19 25.74
CA GLU A 235 -26.13 8.06 26.54
C GLU A 235 -25.03 7.30 27.32
N ASN A 236 -25.31 6.07 27.73
CA ASN A 236 -24.39 5.27 28.56
C ASN A 236 -23.40 4.42 27.76
N VAL A 237 -23.44 4.46 26.43
CA VAL A 237 -22.58 3.64 25.57
C VAL A 237 -21.15 4.22 25.58
N PRO A 238 -20.11 3.39 25.82
CA PRO A 238 -18.73 3.85 25.79
C PRO A 238 -18.29 4.19 24.36
N LEU A 239 -17.39 5.16 24.23
CA LEU A 239 -16.90 5.63 22.94
C LEU A 239 -16.35 4.51 22.05
N ARG A 240 -15.71 3.49 22.63
CA ARG A 240 -15.21 2.31 21.87
C ARG A 240 -16.29 1.60 21.05
N GLU A 241 -17.54 1.61 21.50
CA GLU A 241 -18.67 1.00 20.78
C GLU A 241 -19.23 1.97 19.74
N VAL A 242 -19.25 3.27 20.06
CA VAL A 242 -19.74 4.34 19.17
C VAL A 242 -18.86 4.50 17.93
N ILE A 243 -17.55 4.29 18.04
CA ILE A 243 -16.63 4.43 16.90
C ILE A 243 -16.59 3.20 16.00
N LYS A 244 -17.12 2.03 16.41
CA LYS A 244 -17.08 0.81 15.59
C LYS A 244 -17.74 0.96 14.23
N PRO A 245 -18.90 1.65 14.11
CA PRO A 245 -19.54 1.88 12.82
C PRO A 245 -18.86 2.96 11.97
N PHE A 246 -17.87 3.69 12.51
CA PHE A 246 -17.29 4.83 11.78
C PHE A 246 -16.46 4.34 10.60
N VAL A 247 -16.90 4.69 9.39
CA VAL A 247 -16.17 4.41 8.16
C VAL A 247 -15.32 5.61 7.69
N PRO A 248 -14.15 5.39 7.07
CA PRO A 248 -13.26 6.48 6.68
C PRO A 248 -13.77 7.39 5.55
N GLN A 249 -14.80 6.99 4.79
CA GLN A 249 -15.26 7.71 3.59
C GLN A 249 -16.57 8.49 3.79
N LYS A 250 -17.11 8.50 5.00
CA LYS A 250 -18.33 9.25 5.32
C LYS A 250 -18.12 10.05 6.59
N PHE A 251 -18.82 11.17 6.70
CA PHE A 251 -18.85 11.95 7.93
C PHE A 251 -19.84 11.32 8.90
N HIS A 252 -19.45 11.02 10.14
CA HIS A 252 -20.37 10.40 11.09
C HIS A 252 -21.01 11.44 11.98
N LEU A 253 -22.34 11.33 12.12
CA LEU A 253 -23.11 12.07 13.10
C LEU A 253 -23.66 11.08 14.12
N VAL A 254 -23.31 11.25 15.38
CA VAL A 254 -23.83 10.41 16.46
C VAL A 254 -25.08 11.05 17.02
N MET A 255 -26.23 10.43 16.76
CA MET A 255 -27.50 10.81 17.36
C MET A 255 -27.62 10.14 18.72
N VAL A 256 -27.56 10.93 19.78
CA VAL A 256 -27.70 10.46 21.16
C VAL A 256 -29.18 10.47 21.54
N ILE A 257 -29.68 9.32 21.99
CA ILE A 257 -31.05 9.13 22.45
C ILE A 257 -31.06 8.66 23.91
N ASN A 258 -32.14 8.99 24.62
CA ASN A 258 -32.36 8.51 25.97
C ASN A 258 -32.99 7.10 25.97
N LYS A 259 -33.18 6.53 27.16
CA LYS A 259 -33.78 5.19 27.32
C LYS A 259 -35.24 5.14 26.86
N GLU A 260 -35.92 6.28 26.82
CA GLU A 260 -37.29 6.44 26.33
C GLU A 260 -37.37 6.61 24.80
N MET A 261 -36.28 6.35 24.07
CA MET A 261 -36.17 6.49 22.60
C MET A 261 -36.44 7.92 22.10
N LYS A 262 -36.31 8.91 22.97
CA LYS A 262 -36.40 10.32 22.59
C LYS A 262 -35.02 10.85 22.22
N PHE A 263 -35.00 11.71 21.20
CA PHE A 263 -33.82 12.44 20.78
C PHE A 263 -33.34 13.36 21.90
N SER A 264 -32.06 13.24 22.26
CA SER A 264 -31.40 14.15 23.19
C SER A 264 -30.64 15.23 22.41
N TYR A 265 -29.60 14.86 21.66
CA TYR A 265 -28.76 15.76 20.88
C TYR A 265 -27.92 15.00 19.84
N MET A 266 -27.17 15.72 19.01
CA MET A 266 -26.28 15.15 18.00
C MET A 266 -24.84 15.59 18.25
N ILE A 267 -23.90 14.67 18.07
CA ILE A 267 -22.46 14.91 18.23
C ILE A 267 -21.77 14.60 16.89
N SER A 268 -20.82 15.42 16.49
CA SER A 268 -19.99 15.18 15.30
C SER A 268 -18.91 14.12 15.54
N GLU A 269 -18.44 13.47 14.46
CA GLU A 269 -17.27 12.58 14.48
C GLU A 269 -16.05 13.25 15.13
N ILE A 270 -15.87 14.56 14.93
CA ILE A 270 -14.74 15.32 15.48
C ILE A 270 -14.81 15.40 17.01
N GLU A 271 -15.98 15.75 17.56
CA GLU A 271 -16.17 15.83 19.02
C GLU A 271 -16.02 14.45 19.69
N VAL A 272 -16.44 13.37 19.01
CA VAL A 272 -16.22 12.00 19.47
C VAL A 272 -14.73 11.65 19.51
N VAL A 273 -13.97 12.02 18.47
CA VAL A 273 -12.52 11.78 18.42
C VAL A 273 -11.80 12.63 19.47
N ASP A 274 -12.16 13.91 19.64
CA ASP A 274 -11.59 14.78 20.67
C ASP A 274 -11.86 14.24 22.08
N ALA A 275 -13.08 13.77 22.35
CA ALA A 275 -13.42 13.13 23.62
C ALA A 275 -12.62 11.83 23.84
N LEU A 276 -12.41 11.03 22.79
CA LEU A 276 -11.62 9.80 22.86
C LEU A 276 -10.15 10.08 23.18
N LEU A 277 -9.57 11.13 22.60
CA LEU A 277 -8.20 11.55 22.86
C LEU A 277 -8.00 12.12 24.28
N ASN A 278 -8.99 12.87 24.78
CA ASN A 278 -8.89 13.53 26.09
C ASN A 278 -9.31 12.64 27.27
N HIS A 279 -10.25 11.71 27.08
CA HIS A 279 -10.87 10.95 28.17
C HIS A 279 -10.75 9.43 28.03
N GLY A 280 -10.26 8.92 26.89
CA GLY A 280 -10.04 7.50 26.64
C GLY A 280 -11.26 6.75 26.09
N MET A 281 -11.05 5.46 25.78
CA MET A 281 -11.97 4.60 25.03
C MET A 281 -13.27 4.23 25.77
N ASP A 282 -13.25 4.23 27.10
CA ASP A 282 -14.40 3.83 27.94
C ASP A 282 -15.27 5.02 28.38
N TYR A 283 -14.97 6.24 27.89
CA TYR A 283 -15.77 7.41 28.20
C TYR A 283 -17.19 7.29 27.63
N PRO A 284 -18.26 7.57 28.40
CA PRO A 284 -19.63 7.49 27.90
C PRO A 284 -19.95 8.62 26.92
N VAL A 285 -20.62 8.28 25.81
CA VAL A 285 -20.99 9.25 24.77
C VAL A 285 -21.91 10.36 25.29
N GLY A 286 -22.80 10.04 26.23
CA GLY A 286 -23.75 10.98 26.82
C GLY A 286 -23.10 12.10 27.66
N LYS A 287 -21.81 11.99 27.98
CA LYS A 287 -21.07 13.02 28.71
C LYS A 287 -20.40 14.05 27.80
N ILE A 288 -20.40 13.82 26.48
CA ILE A 288 -19.86 14.77 25.51
C ILE A 288 -20.87 15.90 25.36
N LYS A 289 -20.59 17.04 26.00
CA LYS A 289 -21.41 18.23 25.84
C LYS A 289 -21.18 18.81 24.45
N SER A 290 -22.18 18.69 23.58
CA SER A 290 -22.26 19.48 22.35
C SER A 290 -22.25 20.96 22.74
N LYS A 291 -21.32 21.73 22.16
CA LYS A 291 -21.23 23.18 22.35
C LYS A 291 -22.21 23.90 21.43
#